data_AF-A0A925PHI6-F1
#
_entry.id   AF-A0A925PHI6-F1
#
_cell.length_a   1.000
_cell.length_b   1.000
_cell.length_c   1.000
_cell.angle_alpha   90.00
_cell.angle_beta   90.00
_cell.angle_gamma   90.00
#
_symmetry.space_group_name_H-M   'P 1'
#
loop_
_entity.id
_entity.type
_entity.pdbx_description
1 polymer ?
#
loop_
_entity_poly.entity_id
_entity_poly.type
_entity_poly.pdbx_seq_one_letter_code
_entity_poly.pdbx_strand_id
1 'polypeptide(L)'
;MLGWTKWAIALAVAGLAMGEASPSLAAGGTSVAVQRLGPPEVEARREALLKQMIARPSDLDLAFQYATLSAQAGDYEGAISTLERMLIYAPNTARLQLELGILYYRLGAYEVARSYFEQALANPSVPPNVAAQIRLYLPQLALAADPPAFSATIFSAIRWESNANTGPGTQNVTLNG
;
A
#
# COMPACT_ATOMS: atom_id res chain seq x y z
N MET A 1 9.90 -59.99 5.05
CA MET A 1 11.28 -59.50 5.08
C MET A 1 11.29 -58.15 5.78
N LEU A 2 12.16 -58.02 6.80
CA LEU A 2 12.79 -56.83 7.41
C LEU A 2 11.92 -55.56 7.58
N GLY A 3 11.69 -54.98 8.76
CA GLY A 3 12.45 -55.00 10.01
C GLY A 3 12.90 -53.58 10.38
N TRP A 4 12.74 -53.23 11.67
CA TRP A 4 13.59 -52.31 12.47
C TRP A 4 13.16 -50.82 12.42
N THR A 5 13.06 -50.02 13.49
CA THR A 5 13.53 -50.12 14.88
C THR A 5 12.81 -49.06 15.73
N LYS A 6 12.56 -49.39 17.01
CA LYS A 6 12.06 -48.53 18.10
C LYS A 6 13.04 -47.40 18.41
N TRP A 7 12.57 -46.22 18.81
CA TRP A 7 13.18 -45.44 19.91
C TRP A 7 12.07 -44.78 20.75
N ALA A 8 11.88 -45.34 21.94
CA ALA A 8 11.20 -44.69 23.05
C ALA A 8 12.23 -43.84 23.80
N ILE A 9 11.92 -42.57 24.04
CA ILE A 9 12.58 -41.78 25.08
C ILE A 9 11.47 -41.17 25.91
N ALA A 10 11.24 -41.78 27.08
CA ALA A 10 10.55 -41.16 28.19
C ALA A 10 11.53 -40.18 28.85
N LEU A 11 11.10 -38.94 29.04
CA LEU A 11 11.75 -38.03 29.97
C LEU A 11 10.66 -37.33 30.76
N ALA A 12 10.37 -37.91 31.92
CA ALA A 12 9.67 -37.25 33.00
C ALA A 12 10.63 -36.25 33.66
N VAL A 13 10.27 -34.99 33.68
CA VAL A 13 10.82 -34.02 34.63
C VAL A 13 9.65 -33.38 35.36
N ALA A 14 9.44 -33.85 36.60
CA ALA A 14 8.68 -33.14 37.59
C ALA A 14 9.54 -31.97 38.08
N GLY A 15 9.07 -30.75 37.82
CA GLY A 15 9.65 -29.51 38.33
C GLY A 15 8.55 -28.69 38.97
N LEU A 16 8.41 -28.84 40.28
CA LEU A 16 7.54 -28.05 41.13
C LEU A 16 8.08 -26.61 41.18
N ALA A 17 7.40 -25.66 40.55
CA ALA A 17 7.65 -24.24 40.75
C ALA A 17 6.36 -23.58 41.21
N MET A 18 6.24 -23.43 42.54
CA MET A 18 5.27 -22.53 43.14
C MET A 18 5.68 -21.11 42.75
N GLY A 19 4.81 -20.43 42.01
CA GLY A 19 4.94 -19.04 41.64
C GLY A 19 3.56 -18.55 41.25
N GLU A 20 2.81 -18.07 42.24
CA GLU A 20 1.53 -17.42 42.04
C GLU A 20 1.74 -16.10 41.30
N ALA A 21 1.81 -16.17 39.97
CA ALA A 21 1.63 -15.01 39.12
C ALA A 21 0.15 -14.89 38.83
N SER A 22 -0.57 -14.21 39.72
CA SER A 22 -1.89 -13.68 39.41
C SER A 22 -1.80 -12.89 38.11
N PRO A 23 -2.55 -13.22 37.05
CA PRO A 23 -2.75 -12.29 35.96
C PRO A 23 -3.65 -11.19 36.51
N SER A 24 -3.05 -10.13 37.06
CA SER A 24 -3.77 -8.87 37.23
C SER A 24 -4.14 -8.42 35.83
N LEU A 25 -5.42 -8.55 35.52
CA LEU A 25 -6.06 -8.00 34.33
C LEU A 25 -6.07 -6.46 34.51
N ALA A 26 -4.88 -5.86 34.47
CA ALA A 26 -4.74 -4.41 34.42
C ALA A 26 -5.29 -4.00 33.06
N ALA A 27 -6.41 -3.27 33.11
CA ALA A 27 -7.16 -2.76 31.98
C ALA A 27 -6.21 -2.32 30.86
N GLY A 28 -6.38 -2.97 29.70
CA GLY A 28 -5.69 -2.62 28.47
C GLY A 28 -6.07 -1.20 28.05
N GLY A 29 -5.30 -0.22 28.52
CA GLY A 29 -5.04 0.95 27.72
C GLY A 29 -4.16 0.47 26.58
N THR A 30 -4.77 0.13 25.43
CA THR A 30 -4.01 0.10 24.18
C THR A 30 -3.54 1.53 24.00
N SER A 31 -2.34 1.83 24.50
CA SER A 31 -1.56 2.94 23.99
C SER A 31 -1.36 2.60 22.52
N VAL A 32 -2.24 3.12 21.68
CA VAL A 32 -2.04 3.13 20.23
C VAL A 32 -0.83 4.01 20.04
N ALA A 33 0.36 3.42 20.21
CA ALA A 33 1.61 4.09 19.93
C ALA A 33 1.57 4.34 18.43
N VAL A 34 1.21 5.57 18.05
CA VAL A 34 1.21 5.98 16.66
C VAL A 34 2.66 5.90 16.21
N GLN A 35 2.92 5.01 15.25
CA GLN A 35 4.26 4.86 14.69
C GLN A 35 4.63 6.20 14.04
N ARG A 36 5.73 6.82 14.50
CA ARG A 36 6.19 8.08 13.93
C ARG A 36 6.75 7.83 12.54
N LEU A 37 5.94 8.13 11.53
CA LEU A 37 6.29 7.92 10.13
C LEU A 37 6.58 9.26 9.40
N GLY A 38 6.26 10.40 10.02
CA GLY A 38 6.46 11.74 9.46
C GLY A 38 7.16 12.73 10.39
N PRO A 39 7.28 14.02 9.96
CA PRO A 39 7.83 15.09 10.78
C PRO A 39 7.12 15.21 12.14
N PRO A 40 7.81 15.68 13.20
CA PRO A 40 7.25 15.73 14.55
C PRO A 40 5.97 16.57 14.65
N GLU A 41 5.83 17.62 13.84
CA GLU A 41 4.62 18.45 13.78
C GLU A 41 3.42 17.70 13.21
N VAL A 42 3.63 16.93 12.13
CA VAL A 42 2.62 16.07 11.52
C VAL A 42 2.13 15.03 12.53
N GLU A 43 3.07 14.44 13.27
CA GLU A 43 2.75 13.45 14.29
C GLU A 43 1.95 14.03 15.46
N ALA A 44 2.37 15.19 15.99
CA ALA A 44 1.64 15.87 17.06
C ALA A 44 0.20 16.20 16.64
N ARG A 45 0.02 16.60 15.37
CA ARG A 45 -1.32 16.87 14.82
C ARG A 45 -2.15 15.59 14.65
N ARG A 46 -1.54 14.47 14.23
CA ARG A 46 -2.22 13.16 14.18
C ARG A 46 -2.67 12.72 15.56
N GLU A 47 -1.84 12.86 16.58
CA GLU A 47 -2.19 12.50 17.96
C GLU A 47 -3.38 13.34 18.48
N ALA A 48 -3.38 14.65 18.19
CA ALA A 48 -4.49 15.53 18.56
C ALA A 48 -5.81 15.14 17.86
N LEU A 49 -5.75 14.78 16.56
CA LEU A 49 -6.90 14.30 15.82
C LEU A 49 -7.41 12.95 16.35
N LEU A 50 -6.51 12.03 16.68
CA LEU A 50 -6.87 10.71 17.24
C LEU A 50 -7.64 10.87 18.55
N LYS A 51 -7.21 11.76 19.45
CA LYS A 51 -7.93 12.06 20.70
C LYS A 51 -9.36 12.55 20.44
N GLN A 52 -9.54 13.38 19.42
CA GLN A 52 -10.87 13.87 19.03
C GLN A 52 -11.74 12.77 18.41
N MET A 53 -11.16 11.89 17.60
CA MET A 53 -11.86 10.75 17.01
C MET A 53 -12.29 9.73 18.05
N ILE A 54 -11.49 9.50 19.10
CA ILE A 54 -11.89 8.65 20.22
C ILE A 54 -13.14 9.21 20.90
N ALA A 55 -13.22 10.53 21.06
CA ALA A 55 -14.40 11.19 21.62
C ALA A 55 -15.60 11.22 20.65
N ARG A 56 -15.36 11.21 19.33
CA ARG A 56 -16.38 11.28 18.27
C ARG A 56 -16.11 10.24 17.17
N PRO A 57 -16.38 8.95 17.43
CA PRO A 57 -15.94 7.86 16.56
C PRO A 57 -16.68 7.76 15.22
N SER A 58 -17.80 8.44 15.05
CA SER A 58 -18.58 8.48 13.81
C SER A 58 -18.38 9.76 12.99
N ASP A 59 -17.48 10.65 13.43
CA ASP A 59 -17.21 11.91 12.77
C ASP A 59 -16.30 11.71 11.56
N LEU A 60 -16.92 11.69 10.38
CA LEU A 60 -16.25 11.50 9.09
C LEU A 60 -15.20 12.58 8.81
N ASP A 61 -15.44 13.83 9.19
CA ASP A 61 -14.52 14.92 8.88
C ASP A 61 -13.22 14.81 9.67
N LEU A 62 -13.30 14.34 10.93
CA LEU A 62 -12.11 14.01 11.70
C LEU A 62 -11.36 12.81 11.11
N ALA A 63 -12.09 11.78 10.68
CA ALA A 63 -11.49 10.61 10.06
C ALA A 63 -10.77 10.96 8.75
N PHE A 64 -11.36 11.81 7.90
CA PHE A 64 -10.71 12.29 6.68
C PHE A 64 -9.45 13.10 6.99
N GLN A 65 -9.51 14.04 7.94
CA GLN A 65 -8.32 14.81 8.34
C GLN A 65 -7.19 13.91 8.84
N TYR A 66 -7.50 12.93 9.69
CA TYR A 66 -6.51 11.98 10.18
C TYR A 66 -5.94 11.13 9.06
N ALA A 67 -6.78 10.58 8.18
CA ALA A 67 -6.35 9.75 7.06
C ALA A 67 -5.48 10.52 6.05
N THR A 68 -5.86 11.76 5.70
CA THR A 68 -5.05 12.63 4.83
C THR A 68 -3.66 12.87 5.43
N LEU A 69 -3.60 13.20 6.72
CA LEU A 69 -2.34 13.46 7.40
C LEU A 69 -1.48 12.20 7.54
N SER A 70 -2.13 11.05 7.77
CA SER A 70 -1.48 9.74 7.81
C SER A 70 -0.87 9.37 6.46
N ALA A 71 -1.61 9.56 5.37
CA ALA A 71 -1.12 9.33 4.03
C ALA A 71 0.05 10.27 3.65
N GLN A 72 0.03 11.53 4.09
CA GLN A 72 1.15 12.46 3.91
C GLN A 72 2.42 12.01 4.66
N ALA A 73 2.25 11.34 5.81
CA ALA A 73 3.34 10.72 6.55
C ALA A 73 3.77 9.36 5.95
N GLY A 74 3.19 8.92 4.84
CA GLY A 74 3.46 7.61 4.23
C GLY A 74 2.75 6.43 4.89
N ASP A 75 1.92 6.68 5.91
CA ASP A 75 1.14 5.68 6.63
C ASP A 75 -0.19 5.41 5.89
N TYR A 76 -0.07 4.77 4.73
CA TYR A 76 -1.25 4.43 3.92
C TYR A 76 -2.13 3.39 4.61
N GLU A 77 -1.54 2.41 5.30
CA GLU A 77 -2.29 1.37 6.01
C GLU A 77 -3.14 1.95 7.16
N GLY A 78 -2.56 2.82 7.98
CA GLY A 78 -3.30 3.51 9.04
C GLY A 78 -4.39 4.45 8.51
N ALA A 79 -4.13 5.11 7.38
CA ALA A 79 -5.13 5.93 6.70
C ALA A 79 -6.31 5.08 6.20
N ILE A 80 -6.01 3.95 5.54
CA ILE A 80 -7.01 3.01 5.02
C ILE A 80 -7.85 2.45 6.16
N SER A 81 -7.21 1.90 7.20
CA SER A 81 -7.91 1.33 8.36
C SER A 81 -8.86 2.34 9.02
N THR A 82 -8.43 3.60 9.09
CA THR A 82 -9.27 4.68 9.63
C THR A 82 -10.53 4.90 8.79
N LEU A 83 -10.39 4.99 7.47
CA LEU A 83 -11.52 5.26 6.57
C LEU A 83 -12.41 4.03 6.36
N GLU A 84 -11.87 2.82 6.35
CA GLU A 84 -12.67 1.59 6.25
C GLU A 84 -13.63 1.46 7.44
N ARG A 85 -13.18 1.81 8.65
CA ARG A 85 -14.06 1.85 9.82
C ARG A 85 -15.22 2.83 9.64
N MET A 86 -15.04 3.90 8.86
CA MET A 86 -16.12 4.85 8.59
C MET A 86 -17.20 4.30 7.66
N LEU A 87 -16.93 3.22 6.91
CA LEU A 87 -17.95 2.53 6.12
C LEU A 87 -19.07 1.95 7.01
N ILE A 88 -18.81 1.70 8.30
CA ILE A 88 -19.83 1.27 9.26
C ILE A 88 -20.89 2.36 9.45
N TYR A 89 -20.49 3.63 9.46
CA TYR A 89 -21.39 4.77 9.67
C TYR A 89 -21.95 5.32 8.36
N ALA A 90 -21.20 5.20 7.27
CA ALA A 90 -21.54 5.84 6.00
C ALA A 90 -21.18 4.96 4.78
N PRO A 91 -21.79 3.77 4.64
CA PRO A 91 -21.37 2.72 3.70
C PRO A 91 -21.48 3.10 2.22
N ASN A 92 -22.34 4.06 1.88
CA ASN A 92 -22.61 4.46 0.49
C ASN A 92 -22.20 5.92 0.21
N THR A 93 -21.17 6.40 0.89
CA THR A 93 -20.66 7.76 0.68
C THR A 93 -19.62 7.76 -0.43
N ALA A 94 -19.98 8.34 -1.59
CA ALA A 94 -19.09 8.41 -2.75
C ALA A 94 -17.72 9.07 -2.44
N ARG A 95 -17.72 10.10 -1.57
CA ARG A 95 -16.46 10.72 -1.11
C ARG A 95 -15.59 9.73 -0.35
N LEU A 96 -16.16 8.92 0.54
CA LEU A 96 -15.41 7.95 1.32
C LEU A 96 -14.80 6.85 0.43
N GLN A 97 -15.59 6.37 -0.53
CA GLN A 97 -15.13 5.39 -1.53
C GLN A 97 -14.04 5.97 -2.44
N LEU A 98 -14.15 7.23 -2.88
CA LEU A 98 -13.08 7.93 -3.60
C LEU A 98 -11.77 7.95 -2.79
N GLU A 99 -11.82 8.40 -1.54
CA GLU A 99 -10.62 8.52 -0.70
C GLU A 99 -9.97 7.15 -0.44
N LEU A 100 -10.76 6.11 -0.19
CA LEU A 100 -10.26 4.73 -0.09
C LEU A 100 -9.60 4.28 -1.40
N GLY A 101 -10.23 4.54 -2.55
CA GLY A 101 -9.66 4.23 -3.86
C GLY A 101 -8.31 4.92 -4.09
N ILE A 102 -8.18 6.20 -3.71
CA ILE A 102 -6.91 6.95 -3.81
C ILE A 102 -5.84 6.33 -2.90
N LEU A 103 -6.19 5.95 -1.67
CA LEU A 103 -5.23 5.36 -0.73
C LEU A 103 -4.75 3.99 -1.21
N TYR A 104 -5.65 3.13 -1.69
CA TYR A 104 -5.26 1.84 -2.27
C TYR A 104 -4.42 2.00 -3.54
N TYR A 105 -4.71 3.00 -4.36
CA TYR A 105 -3.88 3.35 -5.51
C TYR A 105 -2.45 3.70 -5.09
N ARG A 106 -2.31 4.53 -4.04
CA ARG A 106 -0.99 4.92 -3.49
C ARG A 106 -0.26 3.74 -2.83
N LEU A 107 -0.99 2.78 -2.26
CA LEU A 107 -0.44 1.55 -1.72
C LEU A 107 0.01 0.55 -2.81
N GLY A 108 -0.41 0.76 -4.07
CA GLY A 108 -0.14 -0.16 -5.19
C GLY A 108 -1.17 -1.28 -5.34
N ALA A 109 -2.24 -1.27 -4.54
CA ALA A 109 -3.33 -2.24 -4.62
C ALA A 109 -4.36 -1.82 -5.69
N TYR A 110 -3.92 -1.85 -6.95
CA TYR A 110 -4.67 -1.25 -8.08
C TYR A 110 -6.05 -1.86 -8.32
N GLU A 111 -6.20 -3.18 -8.19
CA GLU A 111 -7.52 -3.82 -8.36
C GLU A 111 -8.50 -3.44 -7.25
N VAL A 112 -8.02 -3.28 -6.02
CA VAL A 112 -8.84 -2.81 -4.89
C VAL A 112 -9.23 -1.36 -5.09
N ALA A 113 -8.29 -0.52 -5.55
CA ALA A 113 -8.55 0.88 -5.90
C ALA A 113 -9.63 1.00 -6.99
N ARG A 114 -9.55 0.17 -8.04
CA ARG A 114 -10.55 0.12 -9.11
C ARG A 114 -11.93 -0.20 -8.55
N SER A 115 -12.05 -1.21 -7.71
CA SER A 115 -13.33 -1.60 -7.09
C SER A 115 -13.97 -0.44 -6.33
N TYR A 116 -13.21 0.29 -5.50
CA TYR A 116 -13.74 1.44 -4.77
C TYR A 116 -14.18 2.59 -5.69
N PHE A 117 -13.43 2.86 -6.75
CA PHE A 117 -13.80 3.86 -7.74
C PHE A 117 -15.09 3.51 -8.50
N GLU A 118 -15.24 2.24 -8.89
CA GLU A 118 -16.44 1.76 -9.56
C GLU A 118 -17.67 1.82 -8.65
N GLN A 119 -17.52 1.44 -7.37
CA GLN A 119 -18.58 1.58 -6.37
C GLN A 119 -19.02 3.04 -6.19
N ALA A 120 -18.08 3.98 -6.15
CA ALA A 120 -18.38 5.41 -6.05
C ALA A 120 -19.13 5.94 -7.28
N LEU A 121 -18.79 5.47 -8.48
CA LEU A 121 -19.48 5.85 -9.72
C LEU A 121 -20.83 5.16 -9.89
N ALA A 122 -21.04 4.00 -9.28
CA ALA A 122 -22.32 3.30 -9.28
C ALA A 122 -23.38 4.01 -8.42
N ASN A 123 -22.98 4.90 -7.51
CA ASN A 123 -23.91 5.70 -6.72
C ASN A 123 -24.63 6.73 -7.61
N PRO A 124 -25.98 6.66 -7.75
CA PRO A 124 -26.73 7.58 -8.61
C PRO A 124 -26.62 9.06 -8.20
N SER A 125 -26.31 9.31 -6.93
CA SER A 125 -26.17 10.64 -6.34
C SER A 125 -24.70 11.08 -6.23
N VAL A 126 -23.79 10.46 -6.98
CA VAL A 126 -22.37 10.83 -6.96
C VAL A 126 -22.17 12.30 -7.33
N PRO A 127 -21.48 13.09 -6.48
CA PRO A 127 -21.19 14.48 -6.82
C PRO A 127 -20.34 14.59 -8.10
N PRO A 128 -20.61 15.55 -9.01
CA PRO A 128 -19.88 15.66 -10.27
C PRO A 128 -18.36 15.83 -10.11
N ASN A 129 -17.93 16.52 -9.06
CA ASN A 129 -16.51 16.68 -8.74
C ASN A 129 -15.85 15.37 -8.32
N VAL A 130 -16.55 14.52 -7.56
CA VAL A 130 -16.06 13.19 -7.18
C VAL A 130 -15.93 12.30 -8.41
N ALA A 131 -16.97 12.26 -9.26
CA ALA A 131 -16.93 11.50 -10.51
C ALA A 131 -15.81 11.97 -11.44
N ALA A 132 -15.59 13.28 -11.55
CA ALA A 132 -14.49 13.85 -12.33
C ALA A 132 -13.11 13.44 -11.79
N GLN A 133 -12.91 13.47 -10.47
CA GLN A 133 -11.66 13.02 -9.85
C GLN A 133 -11.39 11.54 -10.13
N ILE A 134 -12.39 10.67 -9.96
CA ILE A 134 -12.25 9.23 -10.24
C ILE A 134 -11.79 8.97 -11.68
N ARG A 135 -12.38 9.70 -12.65
CA ARG A 135 -12.03 9.57 -14.06
C ARG A 135 -10.57 9.95 -14.37
N LEU A 136 -9.90 10.72 -13.51
CA LEU A 136 -8.46 11.00 -13.64
C LEU A 136 -7.58 9.81 -13.21
N TYR A 137 -8.08 8.95 -12.32
CA TYR A 137 -7.35 7.78 -11.80
C TYR A 137 -7.53 6.53 -12.65
N LEU A 138 -8.73 6.29 -13.19
CA LEU A 138 -9.04 5.04 -13.93
C LEU A 138 -8.06 4.72 -15.09
N PRO A 139 -7.65 5.69 -15.94
CA PRO A 139 -6.67 5.40 -17.00
C PRO A 139 -5.30 4.97 -16.46
N GLN A 140 -4.90 5.52 -15.31
CA GLN A 140 -3.60 5.23 -14.68
C GLN A 140 -3.58 3.80 -14.11
N LEU A 141 -4.71 3.33 -13.57
CA LEU A 141 -4.86 1.95 -13.09
C LEU A 141 -4.66 0.91 -14.19
N ALA A 142 -5.16 1.18 -15.40
CA ALA A 142 -4.98 0.26 -16.53
C ALA A 142 -3.50 0.12 -16.94
N LEU A 143 -2.77 1.24 -16.97
CA LEU A 143 -1.33 1.25 -17.29
C LEU A 143 -0.47 0.62 -16.20
N ALA A 144 -0.88 0.75 -14.94
CA ALA A 144 -0.15 0.23 -13.80
C ALA A 144 -0.38 -1.28 -13.57
N ALA A 145 -1.56 -1.80 -13.92
CA ALA A 145 -1.88 -3.22 -13.81
C ALA A 145 -1.26 -4.07 -14.93
N ASP A 146 -1.02 -3.48 -16.12
CA ASP A 146 -0.40 -4.15 -17.27
C ASP A 146 0.60 -3.21 -17.97
N PRO A 147 1.87 -3.13 -17.50
CA PRO A 147 2.84 -2.23 -18.07
C PRO A 147 3.13 -2.63 -19.53
N PRO A 148 2.98 -1.72 -20.51
CA PRO A 148 3.21 -2.06 -21.90
C PRO A 148 4.66 -2.53 -22.11
N ALA A 149 4.82 -3.69 -22.74
CA ALA A 149 6.13 -4.32 -23.03
C ALA A 149 7.10 -3.44 -23.85
N PHE A 150 6.60 -2.32 -24.39
CA PHE A 150 7.29 -1.41 -25.31
C PHE A 150 8.61 -0.82 -24.77
N SER A 151 8.79 -0.74 -23.46
CA SER A 151 10.03 -0.20 -22.86
C SER A 151 11.20 -1.19 -22.86
N ALA A 152 10.97 -2.50 -22.84
CA ALA A 152 12.06 -3.49 -22.75
C ALA A 152 12.82 -3.68 -24.08
N THR A 153 12.12 -3.57 -25.21
CA THR A 153 12.68 -3.88 -26.54
C THR A 153 13.59 -2.77 -27.07
N ILE A 154 13.31 -1.50 -26.74
CA ILE A 154 14.10 -0.37 -27.26
C ILE A 154 15.49 -0.33 -26.61
N PHE A 155 15.60 -0.57 -25.30
CA PHE A 155 16.90 -0.58 -24.62
C PHE A 155 17.76 -1.82 -24.96
N SER A 156 17.15 -2.94 -25.36
CA SER A 156 17.91 -4.07 -25.90
C SER A 156 18.48 -3.81 -27.30
N ALA A 157 17.78 -3.04 -28.15
CA ALA A 157 18.23 -2.75 -29.51
C ALA A 157 19.38 -1.73 -29.59
N ILE A 158 19.52 -0.85 -28.59
CA ILE A 158 20.58 0.20 -28.58
C ILE A 158 21.93 -0.34 -28.06
N ARG A 159 21.96 -1.50 -27.39
CA ARG A 159 23.19 -2.08 -26.81
C ARG A 159 24.10 -2.83 -27.81
N TRP A 160 23.70 -2.96 -29.09
CA TRP A 160 24.42 -3.77 -30.08
C TRP A 160 24.88 -3.04 -31.34
N GLU A 161 24.99 -1.71 -31.35
CA GLU A 161 25.63 -1.00 -32.47
C GLU A 161 26.48 0.17 -31.96
N SER A 162 27.54 -0.12 -31.21
CA SER A 162 28.52 0.90 -30.78
C SER A 162 29.95 0.60 -31.23
N ASN A 163 30.14 -0.04 -32.40
CA ASN A 163 31.46 -0.02 -33.03
C ASN A 163 31.42 -0.31 -34.55
N ALA A 164 31.19 0.74 -35.34
CA ALA A 164 31.48 0.73 -36.78
C ALA A 164 31.89 2.13 -37.25
N ASN A 165 32.98 2.69 -36.72
CA ASN A 165 33.75 3.69 -37.47
C ASN A 165 35.19 3.83 -36.94
N THR A 166 36.12 3.07 -37.51
CA THR A 166 37.56 3.39 -37.50
C THR A 166 38.12 3.26 -38.92
N GLY A 167 38.15 4.39 -39.63
CA GLY A 167 39.22 4.75 -40.59
C GLY A 167 38.91 4.58 -42.09
N PRO A 168 38.88 5.67 -42.89
CA PRO A 168 38.97 5.57 -44.35
C PRO A 168 40.45 5.46 -44.73
N GLY A 169 40.84 4.39 -45.41
CA GLY A 169 42.23 4.29 -45.83
C GLY A 169 42.61 3.01 -46.55
N THR A 170 42.13 2.84 -47.79
CA THR A 170 43.00 2.34 -48.87
C THR A 170 42.46 2.82 -50.20
N GLN A 171 43.36 3.49 -50.92
CA GLN A 171 43.17 4.08 -52.23
C GLN A 171 43.14 2.94 -53.27
N ASN A 172 42.18 2.97 -54.19
CA ASN A 172 42.27 2.21 -55.42
C ASN A 172 43.40 2.81 -56.27
N VAL A 173 44.43 2.02 -56.56
CA VAL A 173 45.35 2.28 -57.68
C VAL A 173 45.37 1.06 -58.58
N THR A 174 44.64 1.15 -59.67
CA THR A 174 44.78 0.31 -60.86
C THR A 174 46.07 0.67 -61.59
N LEU A 175 46.91 -0.32 -61.86
CA LEU A 175 47.93 -0.23 -62.91
C LEU A 175 47.72 -1.40 -63.86
N ASN A 176 47.22 -1.08 -65.06
CA ASN A 176 47.26 -1.92 -66.24
C ASN A 176 48.70 -1.90 -66.78
N GLY A 177 49.27 -3.06 -67.08
CA GLY A 177 50.58 -3.21 -67.73
C GLY A 177 51.25 -4.51 -67.35
#